data_AF-A0A5S6QR33-F1
#
_entry.id   AF-A0A5S6QR33-F1
#
_cell.length_a   1.000
_cell.length_b   1.000
_cell.length_c   1.000
_cell.angle_alpha   90.00
_cell.angle_beta   90.00
_cell.angle_gamma   90.00
#
_symmetry.space_group_name_H-M   'P 1'
#
loop_
_entity.id
_entity.type
_entity.pdbx_description
1 polymer ?
#
loop_
_entity_poly.entity_id
_entity_poly.type
_entity_poly.pdbx_seq_one_letter_code
_entity_poly.pdbx_strand_id
1 'polypeptide(L)'
;MGRSYEDMGIRDVWKSNLRDEIDCISYVVENYPVVAMDTEFPGIVARPIGDFRGTADYQYQLMRCNVHLLKLIQVGFSFFTHDGRRPPGISTWQFNFSFNLAEDMYAQDSIQLLQKSGIDFERLQRDGISSFKFAELLLTSGLVLMDNVLWLSFHSGYDFGYMIKILSGQMLPESESGFFETLKLYFPVVYDVKHLMNATKNLRGGLQEIADILQVERIGPQHQAGSDSLLTGETFFRMKELCFDGNIDPERYAGYLYGLSSTGQGASEAVPPGVSSSSEEGVTGRQRVKSELPHPTNEKRGMFELDVNGVVESGQREPPVLGASFDRAVLNSDTSLTATSTSGRGNMKNEEETAAVQEVARSADADESSDTSKEN
;
A
#
# COMPACT_ATOMS: atom_id res chain seq x y z
N MET A 1 7.71 24.12 -22.47
CA MET A 1 8.32 23.10 -21.59
C MET A 1 7.26 22.71 -20.58
N GLY A 2 6.94 21.42 -20.45
CA GLY A 2 6.03 20.97 -19.39
C GLY A 2 6.67 21.24 -18.03
N ARG A 3 5.87 21.61 -17.03
CA ARG A 3 6.33 21.72 -15.64
C ARG A 3 6.83 20.34 -15.18
N SER A 4 7.95 20.29 -14.46
CA SER A 4 8.39 19.06 -13.80
C SER A 4 7.44 18.70 -12.65
N TYR A 5 7.47 17.46 -12.15
CA TYR A 5 6.68 17.10 -10.97
C TYR A 5 7.07 17.92 -9.74
N GLU A 6 8.35 18.29 -9.61
CA GLU A 6 8.82 19.12 -8.50
C GLU A 6 8.21 20.53 -8.56
N ASP A 7 8.05 21.09 -9.76
CA ASP A 7 7.35 22.36 -9.96
C ASP A 7 5.86 22.28 -9.57
N MET A 8 5.31 21.06 -9.49
CA MET A 8 3.96 20.75 -9.03
C MET A 8 3.89 20.37 -7.55
N GLY A 9 5.02 20.36 -6.83
CA GLY A 9 5.11 19.95 -5.43
C GLY A 9 5.11 18.43 -5.20
N ILE A 10 5.32 17.64 -6.26
CA ILE A 10 5.37 16.16 -6.22
C ILE A 10 6.83 15.70 -6.38
N ARG A 11 7.35 14.99 -5.38
CA ARG A 11 8.70 14.43 -5.37
C ARG A 11 8.66 12.93 -5.63
N ASP A 12 9.23 12.52 -6.75
CA ASP A 12 9.47 11.11 -7.05
C ASP A 12 10.57 10.55 -6.13
N VAL A 13 10.26 9.44 -5.47
CA VAL A 13 11.16 8.70 -4.59
C VAL A 13 11.49 7.35 -5.24
N TRP A 14 12.78 7.11 -5.35
CA TRP A 14 13.40 5.91 -5.92
C TRP A 14 14.39 5.34 -4.91
N LYS A 15 14.99 4.19 -5.23
CA LYS A 15 16.01 3.57 -4.36
C LYS A 15 17.15 4.52 -3.98
N SER A 16 17.54 5.42 -4.89
CA SER A 16 18.68 6.33 -4.72
C SER A 16 18.47 7.45 -3.70
N ASN A 17 17.23 7.94 -3.54
CA ASN A 17 16.91 9.05 -2.63
C ASN A 17 15.95 8.65 -1.49
N LEU A 18 15.57 7.38 -1.39
CA LEU A 18 14.59 6.89 -0.40
C LEU A 18 14.85 7.36 1.03
N ARG A 19 16.11 7.28 1.49
CA ARG A 19 16.45 7.64 2.87
C ARG A 19 16.31 9.15 3.10
N ASP A 20 16.89 9.95 2.23
CA ASP A 20 16.86 11.41 2.33
C ASP A 20 15.42 11.94 2.33
N GLU A 21 14.54 11.35 1.52
CA GLU A 21 13.14 11.77 1.45
C GLU A 21 12.31 11.31 2.66
N ILE A 22 12.57 10.12 3.22
CA ILE A 22 11.92 9.71 4.48
C ILE A 22 12.41 10.55 5.66
N ASP A 23 13.69 10.92 5.67
CA ASP A 23 14.23 11.84 6.68
C ASP A 23 13.52 13.21 6.54
N CYS A 24 13.33 13.73 5.33
CA CYS A 24 12.53 14.95 5.08
C CYS A 24 11.08 14.82 5.61
N ILE A 25 10.40 13.71 5.29
CA ILE A 25 9.03 13.44 5.76
C ILE A 25 8.93 13.47 7.29
N SER A 26 9.96 12.96 7.98
CA SER A 26 10.01 12.92 9.44
C SER A 26 9.95 14.34 10.06
N TYR A 27 10.49 15.35 9.38
CA TYR A 27 10.35 16.76 9.80
C TYR A 27 9.03 17.40 9.35
N VAL A 28 8.52 17.01 8.18
CA VAL A 28 7.30 17.58 7.61
C VAL A 28 6.07 17.17 8.44
N VAL A 29 5.98 15.90 8.84
CA VAL A 29 4.82 15.38 9.58
C VAL A 29 4.60 16.07 10.93
N GLU A 30 5.65 16.61 11.56
CA GLU A 30 5.53 17.37 12.81
C GLU A 30 4.63 18.62 12.67
N ASN A 31 4.69 19.27 11.52
CA ASN A 31 3.96 20.51 11.24
C ASN A 31 2.74 20.29 10.33
N TYR A 32 2.73 19.19 9.58
CA TYR A 32 1.69 18.83 8.62
C TYR A 32 1.20 17.39 8.90
N PRO A 33 0.52 17.16 10.04
CA PRO A 33 0.20 15.82 10.53
C PRO A 33 -1.01 15.16 9.84
N VAL A 34 -1.61 15.80 8.84
CA VAL A 34 -2.68 15.21 8.03
C VAL A 34 -2.09 14.65 6.74
N VAL A 35 -2.21 13.35 6.53
CA VAL A 35 -1.57 12.63 5.43
C VAL A 35 -2.64 12.01 4.54
N ALA A 36 -2.77 12.51 3.32
CA ALA A 36 -3.59 11.85 2.30
C ALA A 36 -2.77 10.80 1.56
N MET A 37 -3.38 9.66 1.29
CA MET A 37 -2.72 8.48 0.77
C MET A 37 -3.53 7.80 -0.32
N ASP A 38 -2.82 7.31 -1.32
CA ASP A 38 -3.35 6.47 -2.40
C ASP A 38 -2.26 5.50 -2.89
N THR A 39 -2.66 4.39 -3.52
CA THR A 39 -1.70 3.41 -4.05
C THR A 39 -2.03 2.96 -5.47
N GLU A 40 -0.98 2.58 -6.20
CA GLU A 40 -1.12 1.89 -7.49
C GLU A 40 -0.58 0.47 -7.39
N PHE A 41 -1.36 -0.49 -7.91
CA PHE A 41 -1.05 -1.91 -7.83
C PHE A 41 -1.62 -2.65 -9.05
N PRO A 42 -1.18 -3.89 -9.34
CA PRO A 42 -1.45 -4.54 -10.61
C PRO A 42 -2.84 -5.20 -10.68
N GLY A 43 -3.84 -4.58 -10.07
CA GLY A 43 -5.24 -5.02 -10.12
C GLY A 43 -5.57 -6.24 -9.27
N ILE A 44 -6.49 -7.05 -9.77
CA ILE A 44 -7.05 -8.23 -9.10
C ILE A 44 -6.88 -9.42 -10.05
N VAL A 45 -6.25 -10.50 -9.57
CA VAL A 45 -5.94 -11.70 -10.37
C VAL A 45 -6.59 -12.96 -9.83
N ALA A 46 -7.15 -12.93 -8.62
CA ALA A 46 -7.74 -14.09 -7.99
C ALA A 46 -9.08 -13.78 -7.32
N ARG A 47 -9.94 -14.80 -7.23
CA ARG A 47 -11.13 -14.81 -6.37
C ARG A 47 -11.01 -15.91 -5.32
N PRO A 48 -11.35 -15.62 -4.06
CA PRO A 48 -11.39 -16.65 -3.03
C PRO A 48 -12.58 -17.58 -3.29
N ILE A 49 -12.37 -18.89 -3.18
CA ILE A 49 -13.41 -19.93 -3.12
C ILE A 49 -13.60 -20.32 -1.66
N GLY A 50 -14.83 -20.34 -1.21
CA GLY A 50 -15.20 -20.87 0.10
C GLY A 50 -16.57 -20.40 0.53
N ASP A 51 -16.94 -20.77 1.75
CA ASP A 51 -18.11 -20.22 2.41
C ASP A 51 -17.74 -18.93 3.13
N PHE A 52 -18.51 -17.86 2.89
CA PHE A 52 -18.29 -16.55 3.48
C PHE A 52 -19.46 -16.16 4.37
N ARG A 53 -19.16 -15.47 5.48
CA ARG A 53 -20.18 -15.06 6.46
C ARG A 53 -21.08 -13.93 5.97
N GLY A 54 -20.76 -13.32 4.82
CA GLY A 54 -21.52 -12.28 4.16
C GLY A 54 -20.69 -11.52 3.13
N THR A 55 -21.28 -10.45 2.58
CA THR A 55 -20.62 -9.63 1.54
C THR A 55 -19.32 -8.99 2.03
N ALA A 56 -19.30 -8.44 3.24
CA ALA A 56 -18.12 -7.77 3.78
C ALA A 56 -16.95 -8.74 4.01
N ASP A 57 -17.22 -9.91 4.59
CA ASP A 57 -16.24 -10.99 4.73
C ASP A 57 -15.70 -11.44 3.36
N TYR A 58 -16.57 -11.60 2.35
CA TYR A 58 -16.12 -11.87 0.98
C TYR A 58 -15.22 -10.76 0.41
N GLN A 59 -15.57 -9.48 0.59
CA GLN A 59 -14.73 -8.37 0.14
C GLN A 59 -13.37 -8.36 0.84
N TYR A 60 -13.36 -8.61 2.16
CA TYR A 60 -12.12 -8.73 2.92
C TYR A 60 -11.25 -9.89 2.41
N GLN A 61 -11.81 -11.09 2.22
CA GLN A 61 -11.05 -12.24 1.71
C GLN A 61 -10.57 -12.03 0.28
N LEU A 62 -11.34 -11.34 -0.56
CA LEU A 62 -10.94 -10.97 -1.92
C LEU A 62 -9.74 -10.02 -1.90
N MET A 63 -9.78 -9.00 -1.05
CA MET A 63 -8.67 -8.07 -0.87
C MET A 63 -7.45 -8.78 -0.29
N ARG A 64 -7.63 -9.58 0.75
CA ARG A 64 -6.58 -10.36 1.41
C ARG A 64 -5.80 -11.22 0.43
N CYS A 65 -6.49 -12.06 -0.35
CA CYS A 65 -5.82 -12.99 -1.25
C CYS A 65 -5.04 -12.27 -2.36
N ASN A 66 -5.59 -11.19 -2.92
CA ASN A 66 -4.90 -10.44 -3.97
C ASN A 66 -3.71 -9.63 -3.43
N VAL A 67 -3.86 -8.98 -2.27
CA VAL A 67 -2.75 -8.27 -1.61
C VAL A 67 -1.61 -9.22 -1.28
N HIS A 68 -1.87 -10.47 -0.90
CA HIS A 68 -0.81 -11.45 -0.67
C HIS A 68 -0.06 -11.83 -1.94
N LEU A 69 -0.79 -12.08 -3.03
CA LEU A 69 -0.23 -12.54 -4.32
C LEU A 69 0.54 -11.46 -5.07
N LEU A 70 0.11 -10.21 -4.94
CA LEU A 70 0.58 -9.11 -5.77
C LEU A 70 1.56 -8.20 -5.03
N LYS A 71 2.33 -7.44 -5.81
CA LYS A 71 3.27 -6.44 -5.30
C LYS A 71 2.72 -5.04 -5.56
N LEU A 72 2.96 -4.14 -4.62
CA LEU A 72 2.67 -2.71 -4.75
C LEU A 72 3.57 -2.09 -5.82
N ILE A 73 3.04 -1.13 -6.60
CA ILE A 73 3.76 -0.43 -7.67
C ILE A 73 4.12 0.99 -7.21
N GLN A 74 3.16 1.73 -6.67
CA GLN A 74 3.39 3.04 -6.07
C GLN A 74 2.60 3.25 -4.78
N VAL A 75 3.11 4.14 -3.92
CA VAL A 75 2.32 4.81 -2.88
C VAL A 75 2.59 6.30 -2.92
N GLY A 76 1.55 7.11 -2.75
CA GLY A 76 1.63 8.55 -2.64
C GLY A 76 1.27 9.01 -1.24
N PHE A 77 2.06 9.93 -0.68
CA PHE A 77 1.74 10.62 0.57
C PHE A 77 1.71 12.12 0.33
N SER A 78 0.58 12.76 0.61
CA SER A 78 0.41 14.22 0.53
C SER A 78 0.12 14.80 1.90
N PHE A 79 0.86 15.84 2.28
CA PHE A 79 0.88 16.36 3.64
C PHE A 79 0.09 17.67 3.75
N PHE A 80 -0.65 17.79 4.85
CA PHE A 80 -1.50 18.93 5.14
C PHE A 80 -1.49 19.25 6.64
N THR A 81 -1.78 20.49 6.96
CA THR A 81 -2.22 20.92 8.29
C THR A 81 -3.67 20.50 8.53
N HIS A 82 -4.15 20.59 9.77
CA HIS A 82 -5.56 20.32 10.12
C HIS A 82 -6.56 21.27 9.45
N ASP A 83 -6.11 22.44 8.98
CA ASP A 83 -6.89 23.40 8.22
C ASP A 83 -6.73 23.27 6.69
N GLY A 84 -6.00 22.27 6.21
CA GLY A 84 -5.91 21.93 4.79
C GLY A 84 -4.84 22.69 4.01
N ARG A 85 -3.93 23.39 4.68
CA ARG A 85 -2.76 24.00 4.01
C ARG A 85 -1.64 22.97 3.83
N ARG A 86 -1.03 22.99 2.65
CA ARG A 86 0.13 22.16 2.28
C ARG A 86 1.46 22.78 2.74
N PRO A 87 2.53 21.96 2.89
CA PRO A 87 3.89 22.47 2.97
C PRO A 87 4.25 23.35 1.76
N PRO A 88 5.07 24.39 1.94
CA PRO A 88 5.61 25.14 0.81
C PRO A 88 6.61 24.29 0.02
N GLY A 89 6.56 24.37 -1.31
CA GLY A 89 7.42 23.57 -2.18
C GLY A 89 6.90 22.15 -2.36
N ILE A 90 7.65 21.15 -1.87
CA ILE A 90 7.23 19.74 -1.93
C ILE A 90 6.20 19.45 -0.85
N SER A 91 5.00 19.06 -1.26
CA SER A 91 3.92 18.63 -0.37
C SER A 91 3.59 17.15 -0.50
N THR A 92 4.07 16.52 -1.57
CA THR A 92 3.66 15.17 -1.97
C THR A 92 4.86 14.33 -2.35
N TRP A 93 4.94 13.11 -1.82
CA TRP A 93 5.97 12.13 -2.15
C TRP A 93 5.35 10.94 -2.85
N GLN A 94 5.91 10.58 -4.01
CA GLN A 94 5.49 9.44 -4.81
C GLN A 94 6.58 8.37 -4.78
N PHE A 95 6.36 7.30 -4.02
CA PHE A 95 7.30 6.21 -3.89
C PHE A 95 7.08 5.18 -5.00
N ASN A 96 8.15 4.89 -5.74
CA ASN A 96 8.15 3.98 -6.88
C ASN A 96 8.81 2.64 -6.49
N PHE A 97 8.05 1.57 -6.37
CA PHE A 97 8.54 0.27 -5.90
C PHE A 97 9.11 -0.60 -7.02
N SER A 98 10.04 -1.49 -6.65
CA SER A 98 10.60 -2.47 -7.56
C SER A 98 9.52 -3.43 -8.06
N PHE A 99 9.36 -3.49 -9.38
CA PHE A 99 8.38 -4.35 -10.05
C PHE A 99 8.96 -4.92 -11.35
N ASN A 100 8.77 -6.21 -11.61
CA ASN A 100 9.30 -6.91 -12.77
C ASN A 100 8.19 -7.62 -13.54
N LEU A 101 7.83 -7.11 -14.72
CA LEU A 101 6.78 -7.68 -15.58
C LEU A 101 7.07 -9.12 -16.06
N ALA A 102 8.32 -9.59 -16.00
CA ALA A 102 8.65 -10.97 -16.37
C ALA A 102 8.42 -11.97 -15.22
N GLU A 103 8.45 -11.51 -13.98
CA GLU A 103 8.43 -12.36 -12.78
C GLU A 103 7.15 -12.19 -11.95
N ASP A 104 6.67 -10.96 -11.84
CA ASP A 104 5.58 -10.59 -10.96
C ASP A 104 4.22 -10.87 -11.60
N MET A 105 3.24 -11.25 -10.76
CA MET A 105 1.86 -11.44 -11.21
C MET A 105 1.16 -10.11 -11.35
N TYR A 106 0.26 -10.01 -12.34
CA TYR A 106 -0.53 -8.82 -12.60
C TYR A 106 -1.77 -9.11 -13.44
N ALA A 107 -2.75 -8.21 -13.38
CA ALA A 107 -3.84 -8.12 -14.33
C ALA A 107 -3.41 -7.29 -15.55
N GLN A 108 -3.58 -7.84 -16.75
CA GLN A 108 -3.11 -7.22 -18.00
C GLN A 108 -3.71 -5.81 -18.22
N ASP A 109 -5.00 -5.64 -17.95
CA ASP A 109 -5.68 -4.35 -18.14
C ASP A 109 -5.15 -3.28 -17.18
N SER A 110 -4.80 -3.66 -15.95
CA SER A 110 -4.20 -2.75 -14.97
C SER A 110 -2.81 -2.29 -15.40
N ILE A 111 -1.95 -3.18 -15.91
CA ILE A 111 -0.64 -2.78 -16.44
C ILE A 111 -0.79 -1.84 -17.64
N GLN A 112 -1.71 -2.13 -18.56
CA GLN A 112 -1.94 -1.26 -19.71
C GLN A 112 -2.45 0.12 -19.30
N LEU A 113 -3.33 0.20 -18.30
CA LEU A 113 -3.79 1.46 -17.74
C LEU A 113 -2.61 2.23 -17.15
N LEU A 114 -1.83 1.62 -16.25
CA LEU A 114 -0.70 2.26 -15.58
C LEU A 114 0.38 2.72 -16.57
N GLN A 115 0.67 1.94 -17.61
CA GLN A 115 1.57 2.36 -18.69
C GLN A 115 1.06 3.60 -19.42
N LYS A 116 -0.24 3.66 -19.74
CA LYS A 116 -0.86 4.84 -20.37
C LYS A 116 -0.85 6.06 -19.43
N SER A 117 -0.93 5.83 -18.12
CA SER A 117 -0.84 6.86 -17.09
C SER A 117 0.59 7.35 -16.84
N GLY A 118 1.59 6.75 -17.49
CA GLY A 118 2.98 7.21 -17.45
C GLY A 118 3.90 6.44 -16.50
N ILE A 119 3.48 5.26 -16.01
CA ILE A 119 4.35 4.39 -15.22
C ILE A 119 5.41 3.74 -16.12
N ASP A 120 6.69 4.01 -15.81
CA ASP A 120 7.85 3.42 -16.47
C ASP A 120 8.27 2.12 -15.76
N PHE A 121 7.74 0.99 -16.23
CA PHE A 121 8.03 -0.33 -15.65
C PHE A 121 9.48 -0.78 -15.81
N GLU A 122 10.20 -0.32 -16.85
CA GLU A 122 11.63 -0.62 -16.99
C GLU A 122 12.43 0.09 -15.89
N ARG A 123 12.06 1.35 -15.59
CA ARG A 123 12.66 2.08 -14.48
C ARG A 123 12.27 1.51 -13.12
N LEU A 124 11.03 1.07 -12.92
CA LEU A 124 10.64 0.38 -11.69
C LEU A 124 11.51 -0.86 -11.45
N GLN A 125 11.75 -1.66 -12.49
CA GLN A 125 12.60 -2.84 -12.38
C GLN A 125 14.06 -2.49 -12.02
N ARG A 126 14.60 -1.41 -12.58
CA ARG A 126 16.00 -1.01 -12.41
C ARG A 126 16.26 -0.23 -11.11
N ASP A 127 15.41 0.75 -10.81
CA ASP A 127 15.64 1.79 -9.82
C ASP A 127 14.59 1.79 -8.69
N GLY A 128 13.62 0.88 -8.74
CA GLY A 128 12.51 0.82 -7.80
C GLY A 128 12.94 0.47 -6.37
N ILE A 129 12.12 0.93 -5.43
CA ILE A 129 12.33 0.77 -3.99
C ILE A 129 12.05 -0.67 -3.56
N SER A 130 12.91 -1.22 -2.70
CA SER A 130 12.60 -2.43 -1.95
C SER A 130 11.54 -2.12 -0.90
N SER A 131 10.41 -2.85 -0.93
CA SER A 131 9.35 -2.71 0.08
C SER A 131 9.85 -2.92 1.50
N PHE A 132 10.80 -3.84 1.69
CA PHE A 132 11.44 -4.08 2.99
C PHE A 132 12.21 -2.85 3.47
N LYS A 133 13.00 -2.22 2.60
CA LYS A 133 13.77 -1.02 2.98
C LYS A 133 12.87 0.19 3.23
N PHE A 134 11.79 0.32 2.46
CA PHE A 134 10.76 1.31 2.71
C PHE A 134 10.12 1.12 4.09
N ALA A 135 9.70 -0.10 4.43
CA ALA A 135 9.11 -0.41 5.73
C ALA A 135 10.07 -0.10 6.89
N GLU A 136 11.32 -0.55 6.79
CA GLU A 136 12.36 -0.30 7.80
C GLU A 136 12.48 1.20 8.15
N LEU A 137 12.51 2.06 7.13
CA LEU A 137 12.66 3.50 7.31
C LEU A 137 11.35 4.17 7.76
N LEU A 138 10.20 3.76 7.20
CA LEU A 138 8.91 4.39 7.53
C LEU A 138 8.50 4.11 8.97
N LEU A 139 8.77 2.92 9.50
CA LEU A 139 8.45 2.54 10.88
C LEU A 139 9.11 3.44 11.92
N THR A 140 10.25 4.06 11.59
CA THR A 140 10.98 4.97 12.49
C THR A 140 10.85 6.44 12.12
N SER A 141 9.98 6.78 11.15
CA SER A 141 9.83 8.15 10.63
C SER A 141 8.92 9.05 11.45
N GLY A 142 8.11 8.48 12.36
CA GLY A 142 7.02 9.21 13.03
C GLY A 142 5.77 9.40 12.16
N LEU A 143 5.67 8.76 10.99
CA LEU A 143 4.49 8.83 10.13
C LEU A 143 3.40 7.81 10.52
N VAL A 144 3.81 6.61 10.96
CA VAL A 144 2.92 5.50 11.36
C VAL A 144 3.11 5.21 12.84
N LEU A 145 2.14 4.51 13.46
CA LEU A 145 2.13 4.19 14.90
C LEU A 145 1.99 5.44 15.80
N MET A 146 1.53 6.57 15.23
CA MET A 146 1.45 7.86 15.90
C MET A 146 -0.01 8.33 15.99
N ASP A 147 -0.50 8.58 17.22
CA ASP A 147 -1.89 8.99 17.48
C ASP A 147 -2.20 10.40 16.97
N ASN A 148 -1.18 11.23 16.79
CA ASN A 148 -1.33 12.60 16.29
C ASN A 148 -1.36 12.70 14.76
N VAL A 149 -1.12 11.61 14.03
CA VAL A 149 -1.18 11.60 12.57
C VAL A 149 -2.55 11.15 12.09
N LEU A 150 -3.18 11.97 11.26
CA LEU A 150 -4.49 11.71 10.68
C LEU A 150 -4.34 11.29 9.23
N TRP A 151 -4.89 10.13 8.87
CA TRP A 151 -4.81 9.58 7.51
C TRP A 151 -6.10 9.85 6.74
N LEU A 152 -5.96 10.35 5.51
CA LEU A 152 -7.02 10.54 4.54
C LEU A 152 -6.81 9.58 3.39
N SER A 153 -7.88 8.98 2.89
CA SER A 153 -7.82 8.02 1.79
C SER A 153 -9.11 8.00 0.98
N PHE A 154 -9.16 7.26 -0.11
CA PHE A 154 -10.37 7.10 -0.91
C PHE A 154 -10.56 5.65 -1.34
N HIS A 155 -11.64 4.98 -0.87
CA HIS A 155 -11.95 3.60 -1.23
C HIS A 155 -10.80 2.62 -0.92
N SER A 156 -10.32 2.69 0.32
CA SER A 156 -8.92 2.43 0.64
C SER A 156 -8.60 1.07 1.24
N GLY A 157 -9.50 0.10 1.11
CA GLY A 157 -9.30 -1.25 1.66
C GLY A 157 -8.01 -1.90 1.15
N TYR A 158 -7.76 -1.82 -0.16
CA TYR A 158 -6.53 -2.35 -0.75
C TYR A 158 -5.29 -1.53 -0.37
N ASP A 159 -5.40 -0.21 -0.34
CA ASP A 159 -4.28 0.67 -0.01
C ASP A 159 -3.72 0.34 1.38
N PHE A 160 -4.59 0.30 2.39
CA PHE A 160 -4.20 -0.10 3.73
C PHE A 160 -3.83 -1.57 3.83
N GLY A 161 -4.43 -2.44 3.02
CA GLY A 161 -4.00 -3.83 2.86
C GLY A 161 -2.52 -3.93 2.48
N TYR A 162 -2.09 -3.23 1.44
CA TYR A 162 -0.69 -3.21 1.03
C TYR A 162 0.21 -2.60 2.09
N MET A 163 -0.20 -1.47 2.69
CA MET A 163 0.59 -0.81 3.73
C MET A 163 0.79 -1.71 4.95
N ILE A 164 -0.25 -2.39 5.45
CA ILE A 164 -0.12 -3.32 6.57
C ILE A 164 0.74 -4.51 6.20
N LYS A 165 0.58 -5.12 5.01
CA LYS A 165 1.44 -6.21 4.53
C LYS A 165 2.91 -5.80 4.54
N ILE A 166 3.21 -4.61 4.01
CA ILE A 166 4.58 -4.10 3.90
C ILE A 166 5.17 -3.77 5.28
N LEU A 167 4.44 -3.05 6.12
CA LEU A 167 4.93 -2.58 7.42
C LEU A 167 5.07 -3.71 8.44
N SER A 168 4.14 -4.67 8.45
CA SER A 168 4.24 -5.82 9.35
C SER A 168 5.25 -6.87 8.87
N GLY A 169 5.54 -6.91 7.56
CA GLY A 169 6.30 -8.00 6.95
C GLY A 169 5.61 -9.37 7.09
N GLN A 170 4.32 -9.39 7.39
CA GLN A 170 3.52 -10.59 7.61
C GLN A 170 2.35 -10.67 6.60
N MET A 171 1.76 -11.86 6.54
CA MET A 171 0.47 -12.03 5.87
C MET A 171 -0.60 -11.25 6.64
N LEU A 172 -1.49 -10.56 5.91
CA LEU A 172 -2.70 -9.98 6.49
C LEU A 172 -3.50 -11.00 7.34
N PRO A 173 -4.13 -10.54 8.44
CA PRO A 173 -4.93 -11.39 9.33
C PRO A 173 -5.97 -12.27 8.63
N GLU A 174 -6.41 -13.35 9.27
CA GLU A 174 -7.44 -14.22 8.66
C GLU A 174 -8.84 -13.62 8.69
N SER A 175 -9.15 -12.86 9.74
CA SER A 175 -10.42 -12.18 9.91
C SER A 175 -10.32 -10.69 9.61
N GLU A 176 -11.42 -10.14 9.12
CA GLU A 176 -11.58 -8.69 8.94
C GLU A 176 -11.39 -7.92 10.25
N SER A 177 -11.88 -8.45 11.37
CA SER A 177 -11.70 -7.83 12.68
C SER A 177 -10.22 -7.70 13.08
N GLY A 178 -9.42 -8.75 12.87
CA GLY A 178 -7.99 -8.72 13.16
C GLY A 178 -7.23 -7.75 12.23
N PHE A 179 -7.71 -7.58 11.00
CA PHE A 179 -7.20 -6.54 10.11
C PHE A 179 -7.47 -5.14 10.65
N PHE A 180 -8.68 -4.84 11.12
CA PHE A 180 -8.99 -3.53 11.71
C PHE A 180 -8.24 -3.28 13.03
N GLU A 181 -8.01 -4.31 13.84
CA GLU A 181 -7.14 -4.21 15.02
C GLU A 181 -5.71 -3.81 14.63
N THR A 182 -5.17 -4.43 13.57
CA THR A 182 -3.84 -4.11 13.05
C THR A 182 -3.82 -2.73 12.41
N LEU A 183 -4.84 -2.37 11.64
CA LEU A 183 -5.01 -1.04 11.03
C LEU A 183 -4.94 0.05 12.10
N LYS A 184 -5.71 -0.11 13.18
CA LYS A 184 -5.76 0.87 14.28
C LYS A 184 -4.41 1.02 14.98
N LEU A 185 -3.58 -0.01 15.02
CA LEU A 185 -2.23 0.08 15.58
C LEU A 185 -1.33 0.97 14.71
N TYR A 186 -1.25 0.70 13.40
CA TYR A 186 -0.37 1.42 12.48
C TYR A 186 -0.90 2.80 12.07
N PHE A 187 -2.22 2.93 11.98
CA PHE A 187 -2.97 4.08 11.48
C PHE A 187 -4.12 4.41 12.45
N PRO A 188 -3.83 5.06 13.60
CA PRO A 188 -4.82 5.22 14.67
C PRO A 188 -6.06 6.03 14.26
N VAL A 189 -5.89 7.01 13.37
CA VAL A 189 -6.96 7.89 12.89
C VAL A 189 -7.01 7.87 11.36
N VAL A 190 -8.09 7.33 10.79
CA VAL A 190 -8.28 7.20 9.35
C VAL A 190 -9.67 7.75 8.97
N TYR A 191 -9.74 8.55 7.90
CA TYR A 191 -10.97 8.89 7.22
C TYR A 191 -10.92 8.47 5.76
N ASP A 192 -11.81 7.55 5.39
CA ASP A 192 -12.05 7.19 3.99
C ASP A 192 -13.09 8.15 3.39
N VAL A 193 -12.65 8.99 2.45
CA VAL A 193 -13.50 9.97 1.75
C VAL A 193 -14.69 9.30 1.08
N LYS A 194 -14.51 8.10 0.51
CA LYS A 194 -15.59 7.34 -0.13
C LYS A 194 -16.64 6.90 0.90
N HIS A 195 -16.21 6.57 2.12
CA HIS A 195 -17.14 6.26 3.21
C HIS A 195 -17.89 7.52 3.66
N LEU A 196 -17.20 8.64 3.86
CA LEU A 196 -17.80 9.93 4.24
C LEU A 196 -18.88 10.38 3.25
N MET A 197 -18.66 10.17 1.95
CA MET A 197 -19.64 10.49 0.91
C MET A 197 -21.01 9.86 1.14
N ASN A 198 -21.11 8.70 1.80
CA ASN A 198 -22.40 8.06 2.10
C ASN A 198 -23.30 8.91 3.01
N ALA A 199 -22.72 9.84 3.78
CA ALA A 199 -23.47 10.81 4.58
C ALA A 199 -23.93 12.03 3.78
N THR A 200 -23.47 12.17 2.53
CA THR A 200 -23.81 13.29 1.65
C THR A 200 -24.87 12.86 0.63
N LYS A 201 -25.83 13.74 0.34
CA LYS A 201 -26.96 13.38 -0.57
C LYS A 201 -26.57 13.39 -2.05
N ASN A 202 -25.53 14.15 -2.42
CA ASN A 202 -25.26 14.52 -3.80
C ASN A 202 -23.90 14.06 -4.34
N LEU A 203 -23.04 13.42 -3.53
CA LEU A 203 -21.74 12.94 -4.00
C LEU A 203 -21.79 11.45 -4.26
N ARG A 204 -21.58 11.07 -5.52
CA ARG A 204 -21.42 9.69 -6.00
C ARG A 204 -20.37 9.69 -7.10
N GLY A 205 -19.70 8.56 -7.27
CA GLY A 205 -18.68 8.42 -8.31
C GLY A 205 -17.26 8.14 -7.79
N GLY A 206 -16.32 8.02 -8.71
CA GLY A 206 -14.88 7.87 -8.43
C GLY A 206 -14.22 9.17 -7.94
N LEU A 207 -12.94 9.09 -7.56
CA LEU A 207 -12.20 10.23 -7.02
C LEU A 207 -12.21 11.45 -7.96
N GLN A 208 -11.95 11.23 -9.26
CA GLN A 208 -11.97 12.31 -10.23
C GLN A 208 -13.36 12.96 -10.36
N GLU A 209 -14.42 12.14 -10.41
CA GLU A 209 -15.79 12.64 -10.57
C GLU A 209 -16.20 13.51 -9.38
N ILE A 210 -15.80 13.15 -8.16
CA ILE A 210 -16.11 13.97 -6.99
C ILE A 210 -15.26 15.24 -6.91
N ALA A 211 -14.00 15.18 -7.33
CA ALA A 211 -13.16 16.36 -7.43
C ALA A 211 -13.75 17.37 -8.41
N ASP A 212 -14.23 16.91 -9.56
CA ASP A 212 -14.89 17.75 -10.56
C ASP A 212 -16.17 18.41 -9.99
N ILE A 213 -17.00 17.64 -9.27
CA ILE A 213 -18.22 18.16 -8.61
C ILE A 213 -17.87 19.22 -7.56
N LEU A 214 -16.81 19.00 -6.79
CA LEU A 214 -16.36 19.89 -5.72
C LEU A 214 -15.47 21.04 -6.22
N GLN A 215 -15.21 21.09 -7.53
CA GLN A 215 -14.36 22.08 -8.20
C GLN A 215 -12.92 22.08 -7.67
N VAL A 216 -12.38 20.89 -7.43
CA VAL A 216 -10.98 20.67 -7.05
C VAL A 216 -10.19 20.29 -8.30
N GLU A 217 -9.18 21.10 -8.63
CA GLU A 217 -8.34 20.87 -9.81
C GLU A 217 -7.24 19.85 -9.49
N ARG A 218 -7.08 18.84 -10.37
CA ARG A 218 -5.98 17.88 -10.23
C ARG A 218 -4.63 18.52 -10.54
N ILE A 219 -3.66 18.22 -9.69
CA ILE A 219 -2.25 18.52 -9.92
C ILE A 219 -1.48 17.22 -10.10
N GLY A 220 -0.81 17.08 -11.25
CA GLY A 220 -0.08 15.88 -11.63
C GLY A 220 -0.91 14.90 -12.49
N PRO A 221 -0.30 13.77 -12.88
CA PRO A 221 -0.90 12.79 -13.78
C PRO A 221 -2.00 12.00 -13.08
N GLN A 222 -3.12 11.73 -13.76
CA GLN A 222 -4.17 10.86 -13.21
C GLN A 222 -3.69 9.39 -13.20
N HIS A 223 -4.11 8.61 -12.22
CA HIS A 223 -3.71 7.20 -12.02
C HIS A 223 -2.20 7.07 -11.76
N GLN A 224 -1.71 7.95 -10.89
CA GLN A 224 -0.43 7.82 -10.21
C GLN A 224 -0.61 8.26 -8.77
N ALA A 225 -0.08 7.44 -7.87
CA ALA A 225 -0.40 7.52 -6.44
C ALA A 225 -0.09 8.90 -5.83
N GLY A 226 0.96 9.60 -6.28
CA GLY A 226 1.28 10.95 -5.81
C GLY A 226 0.16 11.95 -6.09
N SER A 227 -0.23 12.08 -7.35
CA SER A 227 -1.30 12.98 -7.80
C SER A 227 -2.67 12.59 -7.22
N ASP A 228 -2.98 11.30 -7.15
CA ASP A 228 -4.23 10.81 -6.57
C ASP A 228 -4.29 11.01 -5.04
N SER A 229 -3.18 10.85 -4.32
CA SER A 229 -3.12 11.19 -2.89
C SER A 229 -3.34 12.69 -2.65
N LEU A 230 -2.78 13.55 -3.51
CA LEU A 230 -2.94 15.00 -3.41
C LEU A 230 -4.40 15.39 -3.65
N LEU A 231 -5.00 14.85 -4.72
CA LEU A 231 -6.39 15.08 -5.04
C LEU A 231 -7.33 14.57 -3.94
N THR A 232 -7.01 13.43 -3.32
CA THR A 232 -7.74 12.88 -2.16
C THR A 232 -7.77 13.86 -1.01
N GLY A 233 -6.61 14.43 -0.64
CA GLY A 233 -6.51 15.41 0.45
C GLY A 233 -7.27 16.70 0.15
N GLU A 234 -7.06 17.30 -1.02
CA GLU A 234 -7.75 18.54 -1.40
C GLU A 234 -9.28 18.35 -1.49
N THR A 235 -9.71 17.20 -2.01
CA THR A 235 -11.12 16.82 -2.07
C THR A 235 -11.74 16.62 -0.69
N PHE A 236 -11.01 15.98 0.24
CA PHE A 236 -11.46 15.84 1.63
C PHE A 236 -11.72 17.20 2.28
N PHE A 237 -10.76 18.14 2.21
CA PHE A 237 -10.92 19.45 2.85
C PHE A 237 -12.07 20.24 2.23
N ARG A 238 -12.22 20.17 0.91
CA ARG A 238 -13.35 20.82 0.23
C ARG A 238 -14.70 20.21 0.60
N MET A 239 -14.77 18.89 0.69
CA MET A 239 -15.96 18.17 1.14
C MET A 239 -16.29 18.48 2.60
N LYS A 240 -15.30 18.50 3.48
CA LYS A 240 -15.45 18.82 4.92
C LYS A 240 -16.07 20.21 5.10
N GLU A 241 -15.62 21.20 4.33
CA GLU A 241 -16.17 22.55 4.36
C GLU A 241 -17.64 22.58 3.89
N LEU A 242 -17.94 21.99 2.73
CA LEU A 242 -19.24 22.14 2.07
C LEU A 242 -20.34 21.21 2.59
N CYS A 243 -19.97 20.01 3.04
CA CYS A 243 -20.92 18.93 3.37
C CYS A 243 -21.00 18.64 4.86
N PHE A 244 -20.04 19.11 5.65
CA PHE A 244 -19.92 18.80 7.08
C PHE A 244 -19.77 20.07 7.94
N ASP A 245 -20.03 21.25 7.39
CA ASP A 245 -19.88 22.54 8.09
C ASP A 245 -18.52 22.70 8.79
N GLY A 246 -17.46 22.15 8.19
CA GLY A 246 -16.11 22.18 8.73
C GLY A 246 -15.84 21.19 9.88
N ASN A 247 -16.80 20.35 10.27
CA ASN A 247 -16.68 19.44 11.41
C ASN A 247 -17.16 18.01 11.08
N ILE A 248 -16.23 17.05 11.13
CA ILE A 248 -16.53 15.63 10.93
C ILE A 248 -16.50 14.95 12.29
N ASP A 249 -17.60 14.26 12.62
CA ASP A 249 -17.74 13.48 13.85
C ASP A 249 -16.83 12.23 13.83
N PRO A 250 -15.77 12.18 14.67
CA PRO A 250 -14.86 11.05 14.68
C PRO A 250 -15.53 9.75 15.13
N GLU A 251 -16.50 9.79 16.05
CA GLU A 251 -17.16 8.58 16.56
C GLU A 251 -17.95 7.85 15.47
N ARG A 252 -18.42 8.61 14.47
CA ARG A 252 -19.22 8.09 13.39
C ARG A 252 -18.42 7.64 12.17
N TYR A 253 -17.28 8.28 11.91
CA TYR A 253 -16.59 8.14 10.62
C TYR A 253 -15.13 7.71 10.71
N ALA A 254 -14.47 7.84 11.86
CA ALA A 254 -13.06 7.47 11.97
C ALA A 254 -12.89 5.95 12.00
N GLY A 255 -11.90 5.46 11.24
CA GLY A 255 -11.54 4.03 11.19
C GLY A 255 -12.45 3.16 10.31
N TYR A 256 -13.40 3.74 9.58
CA TYR A 256 -14.25 3.03 8.62
C TYR A 256 -13.65 3.09 7.22
N LEU A 257 -13.42 1.92 6.60
CA LEU A 257 -12.98 1.81 5.21
C LEU A 257 -14.16 1.42 4.32
N TYR A 258 -14.29 2.06 3.16
CA TYR A 258 -15.40 1.75 2.26
C TYR A 258 -15.33 0.30 1.76
N GLY A 259 -16.46 -0.41 1.79
CA GLY A 259 -16.57 -1.80 1.30
C GLY A 259 -16.18 -2.87 2.32
N LEU A 260 -15.65 -2.49 3.48
CA LEU A 260 -15.32 -3.37 4.60
C LEU A 260 -16.18 -3.03 5.81
N SER A 261 -16.56 -4.02 6.62
CA SER A 261 -17.24 -3.77 7.89
C SER A 261 -16.24 -3.55 9.01
N SER A 262 -16.16 -2.31 9.50
CA SER A 262 -15.76 -2.07 10.89
C SER A 262 -16.88 -2.60 11.77
N THR A 263 -16.70 -3.78 12.34
CA THR A 263 -17.70 -4.41 13.21
C THR A 263 -17.93 -3.53 14.44
N GLY A 264 -19.11 -2.91 14.54
CA GLY A 264 -19.43 -2.16 15.77
C GLY A 264 -20.64 -1.24 15.81
N GLN A 265 -21.56 -1.17 14.84
CA GLN A 265 -22.88 -0.56 15.06
C GLN A 265 -23.88 -1.11 14.04
N GLY A 266 -24.84 -1.89 14.53
CA GLY A 266 -25.97 -2.34 13.73
C GLY A 266 -26.91 -1.19 13.40
N ALA A 267 -27.22 -1.02 12.13
CA ALA A 267 -28.52 -0.50 11.71
C ALA A 267 -29.00 -1.38 10.55
N SER A 268 -29.83 -2.35 10.92
CA SER A 268 -30.76 -3.00 10.00
C SER A 268 -31.66 -1.93 9.41
N GLU A 269 -31.65 -1.75 8.10
CA GLU A 269 -32.89 -1.50 7.37
C GLU A 269 -33.11 -2.65 6.39
N ALA A 270 -33.77 -3.68 6.93
CA ALA A 270 -34.50 -4.63 6.13
C ALA A 270 -35.63 -3.90 5.38
N VAL A 271 -35.57 -3.89 4.05
CA VAL A 271 -36.71 -3.54 3.22
C VAL A 271 -37.73 -4.69 3.30
N PRO A 272 -38.99 -4.46 3.71
CA PRO A 272 -39.97 -5.52 3.85
C PRO A 272 -40.53 -5.95 2.47
N PRO A 273 -41.00 -7.21 2.33
CA PRO A 273 -41.50 -7.73 1.08
C PRO A 273 -42.96 -7.34 0.80
N GLY A 274 -43.18 -6.67 -0.35
CA GLY A 274 -44.31 -6.82 -1.29
C GLY A 274 -45.73 -6.40 -0.90
N VAL A 275 -46.37 -5.55 -1.73
CA VAL A 275 -47.72 -5.79 -2.31
C VAL A 275 -47.85 -5.11 -3.68
N SER A 276 -48.30 -5.87 -4.68
CA SER A 276 -48.71 -5.55 -6.08
C SER A 276 -49.89 -4.57 -6.17
N SER A 277 -50.02 -3.69 -7.17
CA SER A 277 -50.61 -3.89 -8.51
C SER A 277 -50.95 -2.48 -9.05
N SER A 278 -50.82 -2.12 -10.33
CA SER A 278 -51.78 -2.44 -11.39
C SER A 278 -51.24 -2.12 -12.80
N SER A 279 -51.45 -3.10 -13.68
CA SER A 279 -51.65 -3.10 -15.14
C SER A 279 -51.78 -1.77 -15.91
N GLU A 280 -51.14 -1.72 -17.10
CA GLU A 280 -51.86 -1.60 -18.38
C GLU A 280 -51.05 -2.19 -19.55
N GLU A 281 -51.75 -2.88 -20.44
CA GLU A 281 -51.25 -3.74 -21.52
C GLU A 281 -50.92 -2.97 -22.81
N GLY A 282 -49.97 -3.51 -23.59
CA GLY A 282 -49.72 -3.13 -24.98
C GLY A 282 -48.99 -4.24 -25.74
N VAL A 283 -49.76 -5.09 -26.42
CA VAL A 283 -49.32 -6.26 -27.20
C VAL A 283 -48.50 -5.86 -28.43
N THR A 284 -47.40 -6.56 -28.74
CA THR A 284 -47.08 -7.15 -30.08
C THR A 284 -45.72 -7.87 -30.10
N GLY A 285 -45.68 -9.04 -30.74
CA GLY A 285 -44.53 -9.48 -31.58
C GLY A 285 -43.39 -10.27 -30.93
N ARG A 286 -43.48 -11.60 -30.97
CA ARG A 286 -42.34 -12.52 -30.79
C ARG A 286 -41.26 -12.30 -31.86
N GLN A 287 -40.02 -12.06 -31.45
CA GLN A 287 -38.84 -12.62 -32.12
C GLN A 287 -37.68 -12.80 -31.14
N ARG A 288 -37.26 -14.05 -30.97
CA ARG A 288 -36.19 -14.50 -30.07
C ARG A 288 -34.85 -14.26 -30.78
N VAL A 289 -34.19 -13.14 -30.47
CA VAL A 289 -32.80 -12.91 -30.90
C VAL A 289 -31.88 -13.51 -29.84
N LYS A 290 -31.20 -14.61 -30.19
CA LYS A 290 -30.02 -15.10 -29.48
C LYS A 290 -28.90 -14.11 -29.75
N SER A 291 -28.46 -13.35 -28.76
CA SER A 291 -27.15 -12.70 -28.79
C SER A 291 -26.14 -13.65 -28.14
N GLU A 292 -25.53 -14.49 -28.96
CA GLU A 292 -24.33 -15.25 -28.62
C GLU A 292 -23.19 -14.24 -28.43
N LEU A 293 -22.72 -14.10 -27.19
CA LEU A 293 -21.46 -13.41 -26.89
C LEU A 293 -20.31 -14.35 -27.27
N PRO A 294 -19.29 -13.86 -28.00
CA PRO A 294 -18.22 -14.71 -28.49
C PRO A 294 -17.35 -15.21 -27.33
N HIS A 295 -17.15 -16.53 -27.28
CA HIS A 295 -16.09 -17.14 -26.48
C HIS A 295 -14.72 -16.68 -27.00
N PRO A 296 -13.86 -16.08 -26.16
CA PRO A 296 -12.46 -15.95 -26.49
C PRO A 296 -11.75 -17.27 -26.16
N THR A 297 -11.45 -18.06 -27.20
CA THR A 297 -10.40 -19.07 -27.16
C THR A 297 -9.05 -18.38 -27.39
N ASN A 298 -8.31 -18.10 -26.32
CA ASN A 298 -6.86 -18.32 -26.27
C ASN A 298 -6.31 -18.15 -24.85
N GLU A 299 -5.55 -19.15 -24.40
CA GLU A 299 -4.90 -19.22 -23.10
C GLU A 299 -3.74 -18.22 -22.99
N LYS A 300 -3.82 -17.30 -22.02
CA LYS A 300 -2.74 -16.92 -21.10
C LYS A 300 -3.27 -16.00 -19.99
N ARG A 301 -3.40 -16.63 -18.81
CA ARG A 301 -3.65 -16.10 -17.45
C ARG A 301 -4.93 -15.28 -17.22
N GLY A 302 -6.06 -15.99 -17.21
CA GLY A 302 -7.31 -15.52 -16.61
C GLY A 302 -7.29 -15.56 -15.09
N MET A 303 -8.30 -14.93 -14.48
CA MET A 303 -8.53 -14.88 -13.04
C MET A 303 -8.53 -16.28 -12.42
N PHE A 304 -7.71 -16.49 -11.41
CA PHE A 304 -7.59 -17.77 -10.72
C PHE A 304 -8.58 -17.87 -9.56
N GLU A 305 -8.97 -19.09 -9.23
CA GLU A 305 -9.74 -19.36 -8.03
C GLU A 305 -8.82 -19.99 -6.97
N LEU A 306 -8.91 -19.53 -5.72
CA LEU A 306 -8.06 -19.99 -4.61
C LEU A 306 -8.90 -20.37 -3.40
N ASP A 307 -8.69 -21.57 -2.85
CA ASP A 307 -9.31 -21.98 -1.59
C ASP A 307 -8.72 -21.17 -0.42
N VAL A 308 -9.60 -20.53 0.35
CA VAL A 308 -9.23 -19.69 1.50
C VAL A 308 -8.63 -20.49 2.65
N ASN A 309 -8.78 -21.83 2.64
CA ASN A 309 -8.35 -22.73 3.71
C ASN A 309 -7.01 -23.46 3.46
N GLY A 310 -6.30 -23.17 2.37
CA GLY A 310 -4.93 -23.65 2.17
C GLY A 310 -4.77 -25.17 1.99
N VAL A 311 -5.83 -25.91 1.67
CA VAL A 311 -5.71 -27.32 1.26
C VAL A 311 -5.80 -27.39 -0.26
N VAL A 312 -4.65 -27.49 -0.91
CA VAL A 312 -4.60 -27.96 -2.29
C VAL A 312 -5.00 -29.44 -2.24
N GLU A 313 -6.24 -29.77 -2.63
CA GLU A 313 -6.57 -31.16 -2.95
C GLU A 313 -5.69 -31.59 -4.13
N SER A 314 -4.61 -32.31 -3.84
CA SER A 314 -3.86 -33.05 -4.83
C SER A 314 -4.73 -34.20 -5.32
N GLY A 315 -5.62 -33.90 -6.27
CA GLY A 315 -6.33 -34.92 -7.04
C GLY A 315 -5.30 -35.75 -7.80
N GLN A 316 -5.04 -36.96 -7.31
CA GLN A 316 -4.23 -37.96 -8.02
C GLN A 316 -4.82 -38.18 -9.41
N ARG A 317 -4.09 -37.77 -10.45
CA ARG A 317 -4.15 -38.40 -11.77
C ARG A 317 -2.81 -39.09 -11.99
N GLU A 318 -2.84 -40.41 -11.96
CA GLU A 318 -1.70 -41.24 -12.34
C GLU A 318 -1.26 -40.89 -13.78
N PRO A 319 0.06 -40.76 -14.04
CA PRO A 319 0.55 -40.68 -15.40
C PRO A 319 0.56 -42.09 -16.05
N PRO A 320 0.33 -42.21 -17.36
CA PRO A 320 0.27 -43.50 -18.03
C PRO A 320 1.65 -44.16 -18.08
N VAL A 321 1.66 -45.46 -17.75
CA VAL A 321 2.81 -46.36 -17.80
C VAL A 321 3.31 -46.52 -19.23
N LEU A 322 4.57 -46.16 -19.49
CA LEU A 322 5.34 -46.62 -20.64
C LEU A 322 6.56 -47.38 -20.12
N GLY A 323 6.56 -48.68 -20.38
CA GLY A 323 7.63 -49.59 -19.97
C GLY A 323 8.89 -49.42 -20.81
N ALA A 324 10.03 -49.37 -20.12
CA ALA A 324 11.30 -49.84 -20.65
C ALA A 324 12.21 -50.24 -19.48
N SER A 325 12.51 -51.53 -19.45
CA SER A 325 13.52 -52.22 -18.64
C SER A 325 14.88 -51.52 -18.70
N PHE A 326 15.56 -51.33 -17.56
CA PHE A 326 17.02 -51.52 -17.46
C PHE A 326 17.46 -51.77 -16.00
N ASP A 327 18.50 -52.59 -15.88
CA ASP A 327 18.89 -53.40 -14.72
C ASP A 327 19.41 -52.68 -13.47
N ARG A 328 19.22 -53.39 -12.35
CA ARG A 328 19.69 -53.10 -11.00
C ARG A 328 21.06 -53.76 -10.77
N ALA A 329 22.08 -52.96 -10.46
CA ALA A 329 23.32 -53.46 -9.86
C ALA A 329 23.45 -52.92 -8.42
N VAL A 330 23.42 -53.86 -7.49
CA VAL A 330 23.71 -53.71 -6.06
C VAL A 330 25.20 -53.93 -5.85
N LEU A 331 25.87 -53.09 -5.05
CA LEU A 331 27.05 -53.50 -4.28
C LEU A 331 27.13 -52.71 -2.97
N ASN A 332 26.97 -53.45 -1.87
CA ASN A 332 27.41 -53.11 -0.52
C ASN A 332 28.95 -53.10 -0.46
N SER A 333 29.53 -52.31 0.44
CA SER A 333 30.40 -52.83 1.51
C SER A 333 30.95 -51.74 2.42
N ASP A 334 31.00 -52.10 3.69
CA ASP A 334 31.56 -51.41 4.84
C ASP A 334 33.01 -50.95 4.67
N THR A 335 33.41 -49.90 5.41
CA THR A 335 34.46 -50.03 6.45
C THR A 335 34.56 -48.78 7.32
N SER A 336 34.57 -49.03 8.63
CA SER A 336 35.00 -48.12 9.69
C SER A 336 36.51 -48.27 9.93
N LEU A 337 37.08 -47.31 10.69
CA LEU A 337 38.30 -47.34 11.56
C LEU A 337 39.01 -45.96 11.44
N THR A 338 38.82 -45.02 12.36
CA THR A 338 39.51 -44.79 13.65
C THR A 338 41.02 -44.49 13.59
N ALA A 339 41.35 -43.35 14.23
CA ALA A 339 42.44 -43.11 15.19
C ALA A 339 43.67 -42.26 14.81
N THR A 340 43.92 -41.28 15.70
CA THR A 340 45.22 -40.77 16.24
C THR A 340 46.12 -39.93 15.32
N SER A 341 46.48 -38.67 15.57
CA SER A 341 47.03 -37.91 16.73
C SER A 341 48.50 -37.54 16.49
N THR A 342 48.91 -36.38 17.03
CA THR A 342 50.27 -35.78 17.12
C THR A 342 50.77 -35.04 15.87
N SER A 343 51.59 -33.99 15.90
CA SER A 343 52.10 -32.97 16.85
C SER A 343 53.34 -32.38 16.14
N GLY A 344 53.61 -31.08 16.24
CA GLY A 344 54.85 -30.46 15.72
C GLY A 344 54.61 -29.15 14.96
N ARG A 345 54.56 -27.95 15.56
CA ARG A 345 55.58 -27.15 16.28
C ARG A 345 56.51 -26.35 15.33
N GLY A 346 56.48 -25.02 15.48
CA GLY A 346 57.44 -24.02 14.95
C GLY A 346 56.78 -22.64 14.75
N ASN A 347 56.73 -21.74 15.75
CA ASN A 347 57.65 -20.60 16.00
C ASN A 347 57.99 -19.79 14.71
N MET A 348 57.96 -18.45 14.61
CA MET A 348 58.28 -17.36 15.55
C MET A 348 58.10 -16.03 14.74
N LYS A 349 57.36 -14.99 15.17
CA LYS A 349 57.78 -13.65 15.68
C LYS A 349 56.66 -12.66 15.26
N ASN A 350 55.93 -11.97 16.14
CA ASN A 350 56.24 -10.80 16.99
C ASN A 350 56.61 -9.52 16.24
N GLU A 351 55.72 -8.51 16.34
CA GLU A 351 55.91 -7.08 16.66
C GLU A 351 54.54 -6.39 16.46
N GLU A 352 53.73 -6.21 17.51
CA GLU A 352 53.65 -5.03 18.41
C GLU A 352 53.38 -3.68 17.70
N GLU A 353 52.16 -3.16 17.86
CA GLU A 353 51.96 -1.74 18.20
C GLU A 353 50.58 -1.52 18.82
N THR A 354 50.59 -1.29 20.14
CA THR A 354 49.52 -0.68 20.93
C THR A 354 50.10 0.53 21.63
N ALA A 355 49.51 1.72 21.49
CA ALA A 355 49.59 2.75 22.51
C ALA A 355 48.47 3.79 22.35
N ALA A 356 47.87 4.12 23.49
CA ALA A 356 46.76 5.02 23.69
C ALA A 356 47.24 6.43 24.09
N VAL A 357 46.39 7.42 23.80
CA VAL A 357 46.00 8.60 24.61
C VAL A 357 47.10 9.34 25.38
N GLN A 358 47.30 10.62 25.04
CA GLN A 358 47.68 11.63 26.02
C GLN A 358 47.02 12.99 25.77
N GLU A 359 46.65 13.57 26.90
CA GLU A 359 45.85 14.74 27.23
C GLU A 359 46.62 16.06 27.09
N VAL A 360 45.96 17.16 26.66
CA VAL A 360 46.41 18.52 27.00
C VAL A 360 45.19 19.40 27.30
N ALA A 361 45.03 19.74 28.57
CA ALA A 361 44.30 20.90 29.05
C ALA A 361 45.21 21.69 30.00
N ARG A 362 45.35 23.01 29.76
CA ARG A 362 45.42 24.14 30.73
C ARG A 362 46.33 25.29 30.27
N SER A 363 45.73 26.47 30.12
CA SER A 363 45.89 27.71 30.93
C SER A 363 45.35 28.88 30.08
N ALA A 364 44.22 29.54 30.38
CA ALA A 364 43.89 30.42 31.51
C ALA A 364 44.71 31.72 31.56
N ASP A 365 43.95 32.84 31.62
CA ASP A 365 44.28 34.19 32.11
C ASP A 365 45.13 35.10 31.20
N ALA A 366 44.89 36.40 31.02
CA ALA A 366 43.93 37.38 31.56
C ALA A 366 44.01 38.69 30.73
N ASP A 367 43.20 39.68 31.17
CA ASP A 367 43.10 41.11 30.82
C ASP A 367 42.08 41.49 29.74
N GLU A 368 40.90 42.03 30.10
CA GLU A 368 40.63 43.40 30.64
C GLU A 368 41.15 44.48 29.69
N SER A 369 40.42 45.52 29.27
CA SER A 369 39.25 46.19 29.82
C SER A 369 38.81 47.27 28.81
N SER A 370 37.51 47.62 28.86
CA SER A 370 36.94 48.97 28.63
C SER A 370 37.15 49.64 27.26
N ASP A 371 36.27 50.48 26.71
CA ASP A 371 35.30 51.36 27.34
C ASP A 371 34.26 51.83 26.31
N THR A 372 33.11 52.21 26.86
CA THR A 372 31.98 53.06 26.43
C THR A 372 32.15 53.91 25.14
N SER A 373 31.10 54.19 24.35
CA SER A 373 30.01 55.16 24.64
C SER A 373 29.12 55.30 23.37
N LYS A 374 27.79 55.16 23.47
CA LYS A 374 26.72 56.21 23.46
C LYS A 374 26.47 56.99 22.14
N GLU A 375 25.15 57.20 21.91
CA GLU A 375 24.48 58.19 21.02
C GLU A 375 24.51 57.87 19.52
N ASN A 376 23.39 57.80 18.77
CA ASN A 376 22.06 58.42 18.84
C ASN A 376 20.94 57.46 18.42
#